data_AF-V4A611-F1
#
_entry.id   AF-V4A611-F1
#
_cell.length_a   1.000
_cell.length_b   1.000
_cell.length_c   1.000
_cell.angle_alpha   90.00
_cell.angle_beta   90.00
_cell.angle_gamma   90.00
#
_symmetry.space_group_name_H-M   'P 1'
#
loop_
_entity.id
_entity.type
_entity.pdbx_description
1 polymer ?
#
loop_
_entity_poly.entity_id
_entity_poly.type
_entity_poly.pdbx_seq_one_letter_code
_entity_poly.pdbx_strand_id
1 'polypeptide(L)'
;MGCDNSKQQLQPNIPDSQEEGTIGFTETQIDTIRSTWPLLSRNMVRVGTDVFVRIFTEVPTVKELFSSFNIVDVNDLHKMPTFRAHAEMFMQVLHLVVDNLETPYSELNHELMVLGARHATFSGFKPEYFKFYVKCLIQVWELELGEEFILEVRDCWKIVFDFLVDNMTEGYELALRESTTKHCQNGVKTLTVSDNGNSKSQNGHMTSQNKRNTSPNPAVKKNKSACIMDKNKKNDTLCEVKIT
;
A
#
# COMPACT_ATOMS: atom_id res chain seq x y z
N MET A 1 22.88 -67.68 30.40
CA MET A 1 21.54 -67.42 30.97
C MET A 1 21.71 -66.21 31.87
N GLY A 2 21.10 -65.04 31.72
CA GLY A 2 20.12 -64.45 30.82
C GLY A 2 19.73 -63.10 31.46
N CYS A 3 19.51 -62.07 30.63
CA CYS A 3 18.68 -60.87 30.86
C CYS A 3 19.04 -59.93 32.04
N ASP A 4 18.71 -58.65 32.11
CA ASP A 4 18.32 -57.56 31.21
C ASP A 4 18.23 -56.32 32.13
N ASN A 5 18.72 -55.16 31.69
CA ASN A 5 18.12 -53.84 31.96
C ASN A 5 19.12 -52.73 31.61
N SER A 6 18.98 -52.14 30.44
CA SER A 6 19.38 -50.76 30.23
C SER A 6 18.23 -50.02 29.59
N LYS A 7 17.73 -49.04 30.35
CA LYS A 7 16.63 -48.16 30.01
C LYS A 7 16.97 -47.39 28.72
N GLN A 8 16.32 -47.74 27.61
CA GLN A 8 16.16 -46.80 26.50
C GLN A 8 15.03 -45.83 26.87
N GLN A 9 15.40 -44.61 27.23
CA GLN A 9 14.49 -43.48 27.22
C GLN A 9 14.20 -43.16 25.75
N LEU A 10 13.01 -43.54 25.28
CA LEU A 10 12.41 -43.00 24.07
C LEU A 10 12.11 -41.53 24.36
N GLN A 11 12.94 -40.62 23.83
CA GLN A 11 12.51 -39.24 23.66
C GLN A 11 11.49 -39.22 22.51
N PRO A 12 10.33 -38.58 22.68
CA PRO A 12 9.44 -38.34 21.56
C PRO A 12 10.14 -37.37 20.60
N ASN A 13 10.36 -37.82 19.37
CA ASN A 13 10.68 -36.94 18.25
C ASN A 13 9.53 -35.96 18.10
N ILE A 14 9.72 -34.74 18.61
CA ILE A 14 8.94 -33.58 18.21
C ILE A 14 9.48 -33.20 16.83
N PRO A 15 8.69 -33.28 15.74
CA PRO A 15 9.05 -32.55 14.54
C PRO A 15 8.84 -31.08 14.88
N ASP A 16 9.92 -30.42 15.31
CA ASP A 16 10.04 -28.98 15.19
C ASP A 16 10.33 -28.70 13.71
N SER A 17 9.26 -28.77 12.92
CA SER A 17 9.23 -28.26 11.57
C SER A 17 8.11 -27.23 11.54
N GLN A 18 8.40 -26.06 12.10
CA GLN A 18 7.94 -24.84 11.43
C GLN A 18 8.53 -24.91 10.01
N GLU A 19 7.79 -25.48 9.07
CA GLU A 19 8.02 -25.13 7.66
C GLU A 19 7.74 -23.63 7.57
N GLU A 20 8.81 -22.83 7.65
CA GLU A 20 8.80 -21.51 7.04
C GLU A 20 8.48 -21.74 5.57
N GLY A 21 7.21 -21.54 5.21
CA GLY A 21 6.72 -21.79 3.86
C GLY A 21 7.59 -21.04 2.88
N THR A 22 8.11 -21.74 1.87
CA THR A 22 8.62 -21.07 0.68
C THR A 22 7.41 -20.44 -0.05
N ILE A 23 7.64 -19.49 -0.97
CA ILE A 23 6.56 -19.08 -1.91
C ILE A 23 6.09 -20.30 -2.73
N GLY A 24 6.92 -21.35 -2.76
CA GLY A 24 6.52 -22.71 -3.11
C GLY A 24 6.46 -22.95 -4.62
N PHE A 25 7.26 -22.23 -5.40
CA PHE A 25 7.37 -22.49 -6.83
C PHE A 25 8.15 -23.80 -7.07
N THR A 26 7.64 -24.63 -8.00
CA THR A 26 8.41 -25.74 -8.54
C THR A 26 9.49 -25.24 -9.49
N GLU A 27 10.53 -26.02 -9.73
CA GLU A 27 11.61 -25.69 -10.69
C GLU A 27 11.03 -25.35 -12.08
N THR A 28 10.03 -26.12 -12.55
CA THR A 28 9.34 -25.86 -13.81
C THR A 28 8.58 -24.54 -13.83
N GLN A 29 7.95 -24.15 -12.72
CA GLN A 29 7.26 -22.86 -12.62
C GLN A 29 8.26 -21.70 -12.65
N ILE A 30 9.39 -21.85 -11.94
CA ILE A 30 10.48 -20.87 -11.95
C ILE A 30 11.02 -20.68 -13.37
N ASP A 31 11.32 -21.78 -14.07
CA ASP A 31 11.81 -21.74 -15.44
C ASP A 31 10.81 -21.08 -16.40
N THR A 32 9.53 -21.35 -16.23
CA THR A 32 8.45 -20.74 -17.03
C THR A 32 8.40 -19.22 -16.81
N ILE A 33 8.48 -18.77 -15.56
CA ILE A 33 8.46 -17.34 -15.24
C ILE A 33 9.74 -16.67 -15.78
N ARG A 34 10.91 -17.25 -15.53
CA ARG A 34 12.21 -16.70 -15.94
C ARG A 34 12.40 -16.68 -17.46
N SER A 35 11.87 -17.66 -18.19
CA SER A 35 11.95 -17.69 -19.65
C SER A 35 11.04 -16.67 -20.32
N THR A 36 9.89 -16.35 -19.72
CA THR A 36 8.93 -15.37 -20.27
C THR A 36 9.21 -13.94 -19.82
N TRP A 37 9.80 -13.73 -18.63
CA TRP A 37 10.09 -12.40 -18.09
C TRP A 37 10.90 -11.47 -19.02
N PRO A 38 11.94 -11.92 -19.76
CA PRO A 38 12.68 -11.06 -20.69
C PRO A 38 11.82 -10.48 -21.83
N LEU A 39 10.72 -11.15 -22.19
CA LEU A 39 9.78 -10.65 -23.19
C LEU A 39 8.94 -9.50 -22.62
N LEU A 40 8.47 -9.68 -21.38
CA LEU A 40 7.62 -8.74 -20.64
C LEU A 40 8.38 -7.51 -20.13
N SER A 41 9.64 -7.69 -19.74
CA SER A 41 10.48 -6.65 -19.15
C SER A 41 11.28 -5.83 -20.17
N ARG A 42 11.24 -6.19 -21.47
CA ARG A 42 11.99 -5.49 -22.53
C ARG A 42 11.71 -3.99 -22.57
N ASN A 43 10.47 -3.59 -22.27
CA ASN A 43 10.08 -2.19 -22.16
C ASN A 43 9.19 -2.00 -20.92
N MET A 44 9.81 -2.06 -19.74
CA MET A 44 9.13 -1.92 -18.44
C MET A 44 8.22 -0.68 -18.37
N VAL A 45 8.68 0.47 -18.89
CA VAL A 45 7.86 1.70 -18.87
C VAL A 45 6.57 1.53 -19.67
N ARG A 46 6.66 0.97 -20.89
CA ARG A 46 5.48 0.74 -21.72
C ARG A 46 4.53 -0.25 -21.08
N VAL A 47 5.02 -1.45 -20.73
CA VAL A 47 4.20 -2.52 -20.16
C VAL A 47 3.57 -2.09 -18.83
N GLY A 48 4.34 -1.44 -17.95
CA GLY A 48 3.81 -0.86 -16.72
C GLY A 48 2.76 0.21 -16.98
N THR A 49 2.93 1.05 -18.02
CA THR A 49 1.91 2.02 -18.43
C THR A 49 0.64 1.31 -18.86
N ASP A 50 0.73 0.25 -19.66
CA ASP A 50 -0.44 -0.51 -20.14
C ASP A 50 -1.21 -1.16 -18.98
N VAL A 51 -0.51 -1.64 -17.95
CA VAL A 51 -1.13 -2.12 -16.70
C VAL A 51 -1.94 -1.02 -16.02
N PHE A 52 -1.35 0.16 -15.82
CA PHE A 52 -2.06 1.27 -15.17
C PHE A 52 -3.21 1.83 -16.02
N VAL A 53 -3.04 1.91 -17.34
CA VAL A 53 -4.13 2.28 -18.28
C VAL A 53 -5.30 1.32 -18.11
N ARG A 54 -5.03 0.02 -18.00
CA ARG A 54 -6.07 -1.00 -17.77
C ARG A 54 -6.72 -0.82 -16.41
N ILE A 55 -5.95 -0.62 -15.33
CA ILE A 55 -6.48 -0.38 -13.98
C ILE A 55 -7.38 0.86 -13.95
N PHE A 56 -6.96 1.96 -14.57
CA PHE A 56 -7.73 3.20 -14.61
C PHE A 56 -8.99 3.09 -15.48
N THR A 57 -8.98 2.21 -16.47
CA THR A 57 -10.17 1.90 -17.27
C THR A 57 -11.18 1.09 -16.44
N GLU A 58 -10.70 0.09 -15.69
CA GLU A 58 -11.59 -0.76 -14.87
C GLU A 58 -12.05 -0.10 -13.57
N VAL A 59 -11.21 0.77 -12.99
CA VAL A 59 -11.50 1.47 -11.73
C VAL A 59 -11.08 2.93 -11.85
N PRO A 60 -11.89 3.78 -12.51
CA PRO A 60 -11.56 5.20 -12.73
C PRO A 60 -11.26 5.98 -11.44
N THR A 61 -11.87 5.59 -10.32
CA THR A 61 -11.62 6.21 -9.00
C THR A 61 -10.17 6.06 -8.54
N VAL A 62 -9.43 5.04 -9.01
CA VAL A 62 -8.00 4.89 -8.69
C VAL A 62 -7.20 6.00 -9.37
N LYS A 63 -7.55 6.39 -10.61
CA LYS A 63 -6.89 7.49 -11.32
C LYS A 63 -7.05 8.83 -10.60
N GLU A 64 -8.19 9.05 -9.97
CA GLU A 64 -8.48 10.28 -9.22
C GLU A 64 -7.53 10.49 -8.02
N LEU A 65 -6.97 9.39 -7.47
CA LEU A 65 -5.99 9.43 -6.38
C LEU A 65 -4.64 9.98 -6.84
N PHE A 66 -4.33 9.89 -8.13
CA PHE A 66 -3.13 10.45 -8.72
C PHE A 66 -3.35 11.93 -9.06
N SER A 67 -3.23 12.81 -8.06
CA SER A 67 -3.48 14.25 -8.18
C SER A 67 -2.75 14.93 -9.34
N SER A 68 -1.52 14.48 -9.66
CA SER A 68 -0.73 14.99 -10.79
C SER A 68 -1.18 14.51 -12.17
N PHE A 69 -2.02 13.47 -12.24
CA PHE A 69 -2.41 12.78 -13.48
C PHE A 69 -3.92 12.73 -13.71
N ASN A 70 -4.73 13.12 -12.72
CA ASN A 70 -6.19 12.98 -12.77
C ASN A 70 -6.83 13.76 -13.94
N ILE A 71 -6.25 14.88 -14.38
CA ILE A 71 -6.70 15.67 -15.54
C ILE A 71 -6.13 15.22 -16.89
N VAL A 72 -5.11 14.38 -16.89
CA VAL A 72 -4.45 13.90 -18.12
C VAL A 72 -5.27 12.76 -18.71
N ASP A 73 -5.47 12.73 -20.02
CA ASP A 73 -6.13 11.58 -20.66
C ASP A 73 -5.33 10.30 -20.40
N VAL A 74 -6.01 9.17 -20.19
CA VAL A 74 -5.36 7.89 -19.89
C VAL A 74 -4.37 7.51 -21.00
N ASN A 75 -4.70 7.81 -22.26
CA ASN A 75 -3.85 7.54 -23.40
C ASN A 75 -2.61 8.43 -23.46
N ASP A 76 -2.59 9.56 -22.73
CA ASP A 76 -1.48 10.51 -22.70
C ASP A 76 -0.56 10.35 -21.48
N LEU A 77 -0.87 9.45 -20.55
CA LEU A 77 -0.09 9.23 -19.33
C LEU A 77 1.37 8.86 -19.60
N HIS A 78 1.64 8.11 -20.66
CA HIS A 78 2.98 7.74 -21.10
C HIS A 78 3.87 8.96 -21.43
N LYS A 79 3.28 10.15 -21.65
CA LYS A 79 4.03 11.39 -21.92
C LYS A 79 4.51 12.07 -20.64
N MET A 80 3.97 11.70 -19.48
CA MET A 80 4.30 12.32 -18.20
C MET A 80 5.53 11.65 -17.56
N PRO A 81 6.65 12.38 -17.37
CA PRO A 81 7.88 11.79 -16.84
C PRO A 81 7.70 11.14 -15.46
N THR A 82 6.93 11.77 -14.59
CA THR A 82 6.63 11.26 -13.24
C THR A 82 5.76 10.01 -13.27
N PHE A 83 4.83 9.89 -14.23
CA PHE A 83 4.04 8.68 -14.41
C PHE A 83 4.90 7.54 -14.98
N ARG A 84 5.76 7.83 -15.97
CA ARG A 84 6.70 6.86 -16.52
C ARG A 84 7.60 6.26 -15.43
N ALA A 85 8.13 7.11 -14.53
CA ALA A 85 8.92 6.67 -13.40
C ALA A 85 8.11 5.78 -12.44
N HIS A 86 6.84 6.10 -12.20
CA HIS A 86 5.96 5.27 -11.38
C HIS A 86 5.68 3.90 -12.04
N ALA A 87 5.37 3.88 -13.34
CA ALA A 87 5.17 2.67 -14.12
C ALA A 87 6.43 1.78 -14.14
N GLU A 88 7.61 2.39 -14.27
CA GLU A 88 8.88 1.67 -14.20
C GLU A 88 9.12 1.06 -12.82
N MET A 89 8.93 1.84 -11.75
CA MET A 89 9.09 1.35 -10.38
C MET A 89 8.12 0.20 -10.08
N PHE A 90 6.88 0.25 -10.59
CA PHE A 90 5.95 -0.86 -10.49
C PHE A 90 6.49 -2.14 -11.13
N MET A 91 7.06 -2.04 -12.33
CA MET A 91 7.69 -3.19 -13.00
C MET A 91 8.97 -3.66 -12.30
N GLN A 92 9.72 -2.77 -11.63
CA GLN A 92 10.87 -3.15 -10.81
C GLN A 92 10.46 -3.96 -9.57
N VAL A 93 9.27 -3.72 -8.99
CA VAL A 93 8.74 -4.58 -7.92
C VAL A 93 8.45 -5.99 -8.44
N LEU A 94 7.90 -6.12 -9.65
CA LEU A 94 7.75 -7.44 -10.28
C LEU A 94 9.10 -8.09 -10.56
N HIS A 95 10.10 -7.32 -11.01
CA HIS A 95 11.46 -7.81 -11.21
C HIS A 95 12.06 -8.37 -9.92
N LEU A 96 11.90 -7.65 -8.81
CA LEU A 96 12.35 -8.09 -7.48
C LEU A 96 11.77 -9.45 -7.13
N VAL A 97 10.48 -9.67 -7.40
CA VAL A 97 9.84 -10.98 -7.14
C VAL A 97 10.42 -12.07 -8.05
N VAL A 98 10.60 -11.79 -9.34
CA VAL A 98 11.17 -12.74 -10.31
C VAL A 98 12.61 -13.14 -9.96
N ASP A 99 13.41 -12.19 -9.46
CA ASP A 99 14.81 -12.43 -9.08
C ASP A 99 14.92 -13.26 -7.79
N ASN A 100 13.86 -13.29 -6.98
CA ASN A 100 13.83 -13.94 -5.66
C ASN A 100 12.85 -15.12 -5.58
N LEU A 101 12.47 -15.74 -6.70
CA LEU A 101 11.53 -16.89 -6.71
C LEU A 101 12.02 -18.11 -5.92
N GLU A 102 13.33 -18.22 -5.72
CA GLU A 102 13.98 -19.31 -4.96
C GLU A 102 14.23 -18.95 -3.48
N THR A 103 14.03 -17.68 -3.11
CA THR A 103 14.27 -17.17 -1.77
C THR A 103 13.14 -17.58 -0.82
N PRO A 104 13.41 -17.88 0.47
CA PRO A 104 12.36 -18.13 1.45
C PRO A 104 11.30 -17.01 1.49
N TYR A 105 10.03 -17.38 1.69
CA TYR A 105 8.92 -16.43 1.71
C TYR A 105 9.15 -15.30 2.71
N SER A 106 9.68 -15.64 3.89
CA SER A 106 9.91 -14.72 5.02
C SER A 106 10.93 -13.62 4.73
N GLU A 107 11.74 -13.76 3.68
CA GLU A 107 12.71 -12.74 3.27
C GLU A 107 12.11 -11.78 2.24
N LEU A 108 11.36 -12.28 1.25
CA LEU A 108 10.78 -11.45 0.20
C LEU A 108 9.49 -10.73 0.65
N ASN A 109 8.69 -11.35 1.53
CA ASN A 109 7.42 -10.78 1.96
C ASN A 109 7.58 -9.45 2.70
N HIS A 110 8.65 -9.29 3.48
CA HIS A 110 8.88 -8.09 4.30
C HIS A 110 8.89 -6.81 3.45
N GLU A 111 9.64 -6.82 2.35
CA GLU A 111 9.75 -5.66 1.45
C GLU A 111 8.40 -5.29 0.82
N LEU A 112 7.63 -6.30 0.41
CA LEU A 112 6.29 -6.10 -0.15
C LEU A 112 5.30 -5.59 0.89
N MET A 113 5.37 -6.08 2.12
CA MET A 113 4.55 -5.58 3.23
C MET A 113 4.89 -4.12 3.58
N VAL A 114 6.17 -3.75 3.58
CA VAL A 114 6.59 -2.35 3.77
C VAL A 114 6.02 -1.47 2.65
N LEU A 115 6.08 -1.93 1.41
CA LEU A 115 5.48 -1.20 0.28
C LEU A 115 3.95 -1.09 0.40
N GLY A 116 3.28 -2.15 0.88
CA GLY A 116 1.86 -2.15 1.23
C GLY A 116 1.50 -1.13 2.31
N ALA A 117 2.27 -1.10 3.41
CA ALA A 117 2.11 -0.15 4.50
C ALA A 117 2.24 1.30 4.02
N ARG A 118 3.15 1.57 3.06
CA ARG A 118 3.26 2.89 2.43
C ARG A 118 2.00 3.27 1.66
N HIS A 119 1.34 2.32 1.01
CA HIS A 119 0.09 2.59 0.31
C HIS A 119 -1.03 3.03 1.27
N ALA A 120 -1.02 2.59 2.52
CA ALA A 120 -1.96 3.04 3.55
C ALA A 120 -1.81 4.53 3.93
N THR A 121 -0.68 5.15 3.57
CA THR A 121 -0.46 6.59 3.78
C THR A 121 -1.06 7.46 2.69
N PHE A 122 -1.43 6.89 1.53
CA PHE A 122 -2.04 7.65 0.43
C PHE A 122 -3.52 7.90 0.69
N SER A 123 -3.88 9.17 0.84
CA SER A 123 -5.26 9.57 1.11
C SER A 123 -6.22 9.06 0.04
N GLY A 124 -7.27 8.34 0.46
CA GLY A 124 -8.30 7.82 -0.43
C GLY A 124 -7.97 6.50 -1.12
N PHE A 125 -6.73 6.02 -1.06
CA PHE A 125 -6.42 4.65 -1.46
C PHE A 125 -7.09 3.67 -0.50
N LYS A 126 -7.58 2.54 -1.03
CA LYS A 126 -8.26 1.52 -0.25
C LYS A 126 -7.75 0.14 -0.65
N PRO A 127 -7.67 -0.82 0.29
CA PRO A 127 -7.10 -2.13 0.00
C PRO A 127 -7.92 -2.90 -1.03
N GLU A 128 -9.22 -2.61 -1.17
CA GLU A 128 -10.07 -3.27 -2.18
C GLU A 128 -9.67 -2.92 -3.61
N TYR A 129 -8.80 -1.92 -3.84
CA TYR A 129 -8.26 -1.66 -5.16
C TYR A 129 -7.23 -2.71 -5.60
N PHE A 130 -6.49 -3.32 -4.66
CA PHE A 130 -5.47 -4.32 -5.00
C PHE A 130 -6.04 -5.54 -5.74
N LYS A 131 -7.28 -5.95 -5.44
CA LYS A 131 -7.94 -7.09 -6.12
C LYS A 131 -8.08 -6.93 -7.63
N PHE A 132 -8.06 -5.69 -8.14
CA PHE A 132 -8.15 -5.43 -9.58
C PHE A 132 -6.80 -5.57 -10.30
N TYR A 133 -5.68 -5.54 -9.56
CA TYR A 133 -4.34 -5.60 -10.13
C TYR A 133 -4.07 -6.95 -10.77
N VAL A 134 -4.38 -8.06 -10.10
CA VAL A 134 -4.17 -9.42 -10.66
C VAL A 134 -4.89 -9.57 -12.00
N LYS A 135 -6.16 -9.15 -12.07
CA LYS A 135 -6.95 -9.19 -13.31
C LYS A 135 -6.27 -8.38 -14.42
N CYS A 136 -5.87 -7.13 -14.13
CA CYS A 136 -5.27 -6.25 -15.13
C CYS A 136 -3.89 -6.75 -15.59
N LEU A 137 -3.08 -7.27 -14.67
CA LEU A 137 -1.77 -7.86 -14.95
C LEU A 137 -1.90 -9.07 -15.88
N ILE A 138 -2.78 -10.01 -15.57
CA ILE A 138 -3.03 -11.18 -16.43
C ILE A 138 -3.44 -10.75 -17.84
N GLN A 139 -4.32 -9.75 -17.97
CA GLN A 139 -4.76 -9.27 -19.27
C GLN A 139 -3.66 -8.55 -20.06
N VAL A 140 -2.74 -7.86 -19.40
CA VAL A 140 -1.58 -7.27 -20.09
C VAL A 140 -0.58 -8.34 -20.50
N TRP A 141 -0.36 -9.35 -19.66
CA TRP A 141 0.54 -10.46 -19.98
C TRP A 141 0.02 -11.27 -21.18
N GLU A 142 -1.29 -11.50 -21.25
CA GLU A 142 -1.94 -12.14 -22.39
C GLU A 142 -1.67 -11.37 -23.70
N LEU A 143 -1.75 -10.03 -23.65
CA LEU A 143 -1.46 -9.18 -24.81
C LEU A 143 0.03 -9.19 -25.19
N GLU A 144 0.92 -9.18 -24.21
CA GLU A 144 2.37 -9.09 -24.42
C GLU A 144 2.99 -10.42 -24.89
N LEU A 145 2.47 -11.55 -24.41
CA LEU A 145 2.98 -12.88 -24.74
C LEU A 145 2.20 -13.54 -25.90
N GLY A 146 0.97 -13.12 -26.18
CA GLY A 146 0.18 -13.63 -27.30
C GLY A 146 -0.04 -15.14 -27.21
N GLU A 147 0.32 -15.87 -28.28
CA GLU A 147 0.15 -17.32 -28.36
C GLU A 147 0.97 -18.10 -27.31
N GLU A 148 2.05 -17.50 -26.79
CA GLU A 148 2.88 -18.10 -25.73
C GLU A 148 2.19 -18.03 -24.36
N PHE A 149 1.12 -17.23 -24.19
CA PHE A 149 0.37 -17.13 -22.94
C PHE A 149 -0.62 -18.29 -22.75
N ILE A 150 -0.10 -19.52 -22.84
CA ILE A 150 -0.86 -20.74 -22.58
C ILE A 150 -1.25 -20.84 -21.09
N LEU A 151 -2.17 -21.75 -20.78
CA LEU A 151 -2.72 -21.92 -19.43
C LEU A 151 -1.64 -22.10 -18.35
N GLU A 152 -0.59 -22.86 -18.65
CA GLU A 152 0.52 -23.09 -17.72
C GLU A 152 1.28 -21.79 -17.39
N VAL A 153 1.62 -21.00 -18.42
CA VAL A 153 2.28 -19.69 -18.26
C VAL A 153 1.39 -18.73 -17.46
N ARG A 154 0.10 -18.68 -17.80
CA ARG A 154 -0.89 -17.87 -17.07
C ARG A 154 -0.93 -18.24 -15.59
N ASP A 155 -1.00 -19.53 -15.28
CA ASP A 155 -1.15 -20.00 -13.90
C ASP A 155 0.13 -19.74 -13.08
N CYS A 156 1.32 -19.88 -13.69
CA CYS A 156 2.59 -19.50 -13.06
C CYS A 156 2.62 -18.01 -12.71
N TRP A 157 2.27 -17.13 -13.67
CA TRP A 157 2.24 -15.69 -13.44
C TRP A 157 1.15 -15.27 -12.45
N LYS A 158 0.01 -15.97 -12.41
CA LYS A 158 -1.03 -15.71 -11.43
C LYS A 158 -0.53 -15.90 -10.00
N ILE A 159 0.27 -16.95 -9.74
CA ILE A 159 0.85 -17.19 -8.41
C ILE A 159 1.75 -16.01 -8.01
N VAL A 160 2.59 -15.51 -8.92
CA VAL A 160 3.43 -14.32 -8.68
C VAL A 160 2.58 -13.09 -8.33
N PHE A 161 1.49 -12.85 -9.08
CA PHE A 161 0.64 -11.70 -8.86
C PHE A 161 -0.18 -11.79 -7.58
N ASP A 162 -0.71 -12.97 -7.25
CA ASP A 162 -1.41 -13.23 -5.99
C ASP A 162 -0.45 -12.99 -4.82
N PHE A 163 0.76 -13.57 -4.87
CA PHE A 163 1.79 -13.35 -3.85
C PHE A 163 2.10 -11.86 -3.65
N LEU A 164 2.28 -11.10 -4.74
CA LEU A 164 2.53 -9.66 -4.66
C LEU A 164 1.35 -8.93 -4.01
N VAL A 165 0.13 -9.19 -4.47
CA VAL A 165 -1.09 -8.50 -4.00
C VAL A 165 -1.42 -8.85 -2.56
N ASP A 166 -1.25 -10.11 -2.15
CA ASP A 166 -1.55 -10.57 -0.80
C ASP A 166 -0.61 -9.89 0.21
N ASN A 167 0.71 -9.87 -0.04
CA ASN A 167 1.67 -9.22 0.85
C ASN A 167 1.50 -7.69 0.91
N MET A 168 1.21 -7.06 -0.24
CA MET A 168 0.87 -5.63 -0.29
C MET A 168 -0.39 -5.30 0.51
N THR A 169 -1.41 -6.16 0.41
CA THR A 169 -2.67 -6.00 1.15
C THR A 169 -2.45 -6.22 2.64
N GLU A 170 -1.68 -7.23 3.03
CA GLU A 170 -1.37 -7.52 4.43
C GLU A 170 -0.61 -6.35 5.08
N GLY A 171 0.46 -5.87 4.44
CA GLY A 171 1.22 -4.72 4.93
C GLY A 171 0.36 -3.45 5.06
N TYR A 172 -0.53 -3.22 4.10
CA TYR A 172 -1.50 -2.12 4.15
C TYR A 172 -2.43 -2.24 5.37
N GLU A 173 -3.02 -3.41 5.58
CA GLU A 173 -3.95 -3.63 6.69
C GLU A 173 -3.29 -3.52 8.06
N LEU A 174 -2.06 -4.04 8.21
CA LEU A 174 -1.28 -3.92 9.44
C LEU A 174 -1.04 -2.45 9.78
N ALA A 175 -0.66 -1.63 8.80
CA ALA A 175 -0.46 -0.19 9.00
C ALA A 175 -1.75 0.53 9.47
N LEU A 176 -2.92 0.13 8.96
CA LEU A 176 -4.22 0.65 9.44
C LEU A 176 -4.52 0.22 10.88
N ARG A 177 -4.28 -1.04 11.24
CA ARG A 177 -4.50 -1.57 12.60
C ARG A 177 -3.59 -0.87 13.62
N GLU A 178 -2.34 -0.59 13.27
CA GLU A 178 -1.43 0.16 14.13
C GLU A 178 -1.86 1.61 14.32
N SER A 179 -2.29 2.27 13.25
CA SER A 179 -2.72 3.67 13.28
C SER A 179 -3.96 3.88 14.15
N THR A 180 -4.91 2.93 14.09
CA THR A 180 -6.11 2.93 14.93
C THR A 180 -5.81 2.63 16.40
N THR A 181 -4.87 1.70 16.67
CA THR A 181 -4.45 1.35 18.04
C THR A 181 -3.73 2.51 18.72
N LYS A 182 -2.82 3.20 18.01
CA LYS A 182 -2.12 4.40 18.52
C LYS A 182 -3.11 5.54 18.84
N HIS A 183 -4.17 5.68 18.06
CA HIS A 183 -5.24 6.65 18.33
C HIS A 183 -6.04 6.32 19.60
N CYS A 184 -6.34 5.04 19.84
CA CYS A 184 -7.02 4.57 21.06
C CYS A 184 -6.16 4.77 22.32
N GLN A 185 -4.86 4.44 22.26
CA GLN A 185 -3.94 4.59 23.40
C GLN A 185 -3.67 6.07 23.78
N ASN A 186 -3.73 6.99 22.82
CA ASN A 186 -3.60 8.42 23.08
C ASN A 186 -4.89 9.06 23.63
N GLY A 187 -6.07 8.48 23.37
CA GLY A 187 -7.34 8.93 23.94
C GLY A 187 -7.57 8.54 25.40
N VAL A 188 -6.85 7.54 25.93
CA VAL A 188 -7.01 7.05 27.31
C VAL A 188 -6.20 7.88 28.33
N LYS A 189 -5.21 8.68 27.91
CA LYS A 189 -4.37 9.47 28.83
C LYS A 189 -5.00 10.77 29.37
N THR A 190 -6.26 11.11 29.01
CA THR A 190 -6.91 12.36 29.46
C THR A 190 -8.01 12.15 30.52
N LEU A 191 -8.23 10.93 31.01
CA LEU A 191 -9.21 10.66 32.07
C LEU A 191 -8.57 9.95 33.27
N THR A 192 -7.69 10.64 34.00
CA THR A 192 -7.40 10.29 35.40
C THR A 192 -7.70 11.46 36.31
N VAL A 193 -8.69 11.20 37.15
CA VAL A 193 -9.26 11.95 38.27
C VAL A 193 -8.24 12.72 39.10
N SER A 194 -8.62 13.93 39.52
CA SER A 194 -8.13 14.56 40.75
C SER A 194 -9.30 15.25 41.46
N ASP A 195 -9.82 14.56 42.46
CA ASP A 195 -10.68 15.11 43.52
C ASP A 195 -9.78 15.51 44.70
N ASN A 196 -9.84 16.78 45.13
CA ASN A 196 -10.33 17.22 46.45
C ASN A 196 -9.79 18.60 46.90
N GLY A 197 -10.73 19.53 47.09
CA GLY A 197 -10.93 20.33 48.31
C GLY A 197 -9.99 21.50 48.65
N ASN A 198 -10.52 22.74 48.71
CA ASN A 198 -10.85 23.45 49.97
C ASN A 198 -11.56 24.81 49.72
N SER A 199 -12.39 25.21 50.70
CA SER A 199 -13.34 26.33 50.73
C SER A 199 -12.74 27.73 50.93
N LYS A 200 -13.38 28.78 50.39
CA LYS A 200 -14.15 29.82 51.13
C LYS A 200 -14.49 31.07 50.29
N SER A 201 -15.80 31.37 50.25
CA SER A 201 -16.49 32.68 50.39
C SER A 201 -16.02 33.92 49.59
N GLN A 202 -16.90 34.46 48.73
CA GLN A 202 -17.57 35.75 48.97
C GLN A 202 -18.64 36.10 47.92
N ASN A 203 -19.82 36.47 48.43
CA ASN A 203 -20.86 37.42 48.00
C ASN A 203 -21.08 37.75 46.50
N GLY A 204 -22.34 37.60 46.09
CA GLY A 204 -22.83 37.96 44.77
C GLY A 204 -23.42 39.35 44.63
N HIS A 205 -23.88 39.64 43.41
CA HIS A 205 -24.99 40.55 43.11
C HIS A 205 -25.45 40.30 41.66
N MET A 206 -26.73 40.01 41.46
CA MET A 206 -27.37 40.02 40.14
C MET A 206 -27.67 41.46 39.74
N THR A 207 -27.47 41.82 38.47
CA THR A 207 -28.41 42.67 37.75
C THR A 207 -28.43 42.31 36.27
N SER A 208 -29.64 42.05 35.81
CA SER A 208 -30.03 41.85 34.41
C SER A 208 -30.18 43.21 33.74
N GLN A 209 -29.76 43.36 32.47
CA GLN A 209 -30.44 44.26 31.53
C GLN A 209 -30.14 43.92 30.06
N ASN A 210 -31.14 43.24 29.50
CA ASN A 210 -31.62 43.24 28.13
C ASN A 210 -31.37 44.53 27.32
N LYS A 211 -30.89 44.42 26.06
CA LYS A 211 -31.44 45.21 24.93
C LYS A 211 -31.07 44.66 23.55
N ARG A 212 -32.11 44.67 22.72
CA ARG A 212 -32.32 44.13 21.36
C ARG A 212 -31.55 44.88 20.26
N ASN A 213 -31.33 44.11 19.18
CA ASN A 213 -31.48 44.40 17.73
C ASN A 213 -30.89 45.71 17.17
N THR A 214 -30.12 45.63 16.08
CA THR A 214 -30.59 45.58 14.67
C THR A 214 -29.39 45.68 13.72
N SER A 215 -29.37 44.84 12.68
CA SER A 215 -28.65 45.06 11.42
C SER A 215 -29.31 46.23 10.65
N PRO A 216 -28.63 46.95 9.74
CA PRO A 216 -28.43 46.43 8.38
C PRO A 216 -27.09 46.82 7.70
N ASN A 217 -26.75 45.99 6.71
CA ASN A 217 -25.76 46.20 5.64
C ASN A 217 -26.01 47.51 4.86
N PRO A 218 -24.98 48.13 4.24
CA PRO A 218 -24.84 47.93 2.79
C PRO A 218 -23.38 47.90 2.23
N ALA A 219 -23.18 46.94 1.32
CA ALA A 219 -22.55 47.01 0.00
C ALA A 219 -21.33 47.93 -0.30
N VAL A 220 -20.24 47.24 -0.68
CA VAL A 220 -19.33 47.46 -1.83
C VAL A 220 -18.29 48.59 -1.74
N LYS A 221 -17.01 48.18 -1.71
CA LYS A 221 -15.97 48.70 -2.63
C LYS A 221 -14.82 47.71 -2.79
N LYS A 222 -14.44 47.53 -4.06
CA LYS A 222 -13.33 46.74 -4.59
C LYS A 222 -12.00 47.20 -3.98
N ASN A 223 -11.11 46.25 -3.65
CA ASN A 223 -9.68 46.49 -3.76
C ASN A 223 -8.95 45.20 -4.16
N LYS A 224 -8.18 45.31 -5.24
CA LYS A 224 -7.21 44.32 -5.71
C LYS A 224 -6.09 44.25 -4.67
N SER A 225 -5.78 43.07 -4.17
CA SER A 225 -4.53 42.81 -3.49
C SER A 225 -3.88 41.58 -4.11
N ALA A 226 -2.71 41.80 -4.69
CA ALA A 226 -1.83 40.77 -5.22
C ALA A 226 -1.38 39.90 -4.05
N CYS A 227 -1.70 38.60 -4.10
CA CYS A 227 -1.15 37.65 -3.14
C CYS A 227 0.16 37.12 -3.70
N ILE A 228 1.21 37.47 -2.97
CA ILE A 228 2.60 37.05 -3.12
C ILE A 228 2.63 35.51 -3.12
N MET A 229 3.33 34.93 -4.11
CA MET A 229 3.59 33.49 -4.15
C MET A 229 4.40 33.10 -2.92
N ASP A 230 3.73 32.45 -1.97
CA ASP A 230 4.35 31.83 -0.82
C ASP A 230 5.12 30.59 -1.30
N LYS A 231 6.44 30.75 -1.41
CA LYS A 231 7.39 29.67 -1.69
C LYS A 231 7.59 28.85 -0.42
N ASN A 232 6.60 28.02 -0.06
CA ASN A 232 6.81 26.98 0.93
C ASN A 232 5.78 25.85 0.81
N LYS A 233 5.90 25.06 -0.26
CA LYS A 233 5.37 23.70 -0.28
C LYS A 233 6.55 22.75 -0.46
N LYS A 234 7.22 22.48 0.67
CA LYS A 234 8.26 21.46 0.75
C LYS A 234 7.61 20.09 0.96
N ASN A 235 8.04 19.16 0.11
CA ASN A 235 8.07 17.71 0.29
C ASN A 235 6.79 16.93 -0.02
N ASP A 236 6.39 16.93 -1.29
CA ASP A 236 5.84 15.71 -1.91
C ASP A 236 7.04 14.85 -2.34
N THR A 237 7.57 14.04 -1.42
CA THR A 237 8.65 13.08 -1.70
C THR A 237 8.11 11.95 -2.57
N LEU A 238 8.26 12.13 -3.88
CA LEU A 238 8.23 11.08 -4.87
C LEU A 238 9.30 10.04 -4.54
N CYS A 239 8.95 8.78 -4.69
CA CYS A 239 9.71 7.58 -4.33
C CYS A 239 11.20 7.62 -4.73
N GLU A 240 12.07 7.62 -3.72
CA GLU A 240 13.37 6.96 -3.80
C GLU A 240 13.34 5.76 -2.85
N VAL A 241 12.89 4.61 -3.35
CA VAL A 241 13.39 3.34 -2.81
C VAL A 241 14.66 3.09 -3.59
N LYS A 242 15.80 3.38 -2.97
CA LYS A 242 17.04 2.75 -3.40
C LYS A 242 16.90 1.28 -3.02
N ILE A 243 16.40 0.46 -3.94
CA ILE A 243 16.62 -0.98 -3.89
C ILE A 243 18.13 -1.11 -4.02
N THR A 244 18.80 -1.42 -2.91
CA THR A 244 20.24 -1.55 -2.81
C THR A 244 20.57 -3.02 -2.72
#